data_AF-A0AAP0ZJ11-F1
#
_entry.id   AF-A0AAP0ZJ11-F1
#
_cell.length_a   1.000
_cell.length_b   1.000
_cell.length_c   1.000
_cell.angle_alpha   90.00
_cell.angle_beta   90.00
_cell.angle_gamma   90.00
#
_symmetry.space_group_name_H-M   'P 1'
#
loop_
_entity.id
_entity.type
_entity.pdbx_description
1 polymer ?
#
loop_
_entity_poly.entity_id
_entity_poly.type
_entity_poly.pdbx_seq_one_letter_code
_entity_poly.pdbx_strand_id
1 'polypeptide(L)'
;MNFNADVASTDARPHIASRIRGVGTATPGSRYSQPDVLERFGIEDQRRRQVFLRNGIDSRSLVLPRREQTEAAPRETQAQLLDKHRETGLEIGEHALRRCLQSIGAPLDQVQYLCCVTTTGLLTPGFSSLLIQRLGLRQDCLRLDVVGMGCNAGLNGFNAAVNWANANTGKLAILLCIEVCSAAYVDDEGIETAVVNSLFGDGAAALAVIADSADAHGGPRVCKFASQVIPEALDAMRFVWDQAQGKFHFRLHKDVPYVVGANAPTVIDRLLEGTGLRRRDIAHWLVHSGGRKVIDAISANLMLTSHDMRHTIEVLREHGNMSSGSFLFSYARLLDEGQVRPGDWGVMMTMGPGSSIETALLCW
;
A
#
# COMPACT_ATOMS: atom_id res chain seq x y z
N MET A 1 -22.92 38.29 45.01
CA MET A 1 -22.37 38.44 43.65
C MET A 1 -22.33 37.05 43.03
N ASN A 2 -23.36 36.68 42.28
CA ASN A 2 -23.41 35.43 41.54
C ASN A 2 -22.89 35.69 40.13
N PHE A 3 -21.71 35.18 39.82
CA PHE A 3 -21.23 35.08 38.44
C PHE A 3 -21.78 33.78 37.84
N ASN A 4 -23.01 33.80 37.35
CA ASN A 4 -23.43 32.88 36.30
C ASN A 4 -23.28 33.60 34.97
N ALA A 5 -22.15 33.37 34.30
CA ALA A 5 -22.00 33.69 32.90
C ALA A 5 -22.51 32.49 32.10
N ASP A 6 -23.66 32.67 31.47
CA ASP A 6 -24.14 31.84 30.37
C ASP A 6 -23.09 31.82 29.26
N VAL A 7 -22.29 30.75 29.20
CA VAL A 7 -21.58 30.38 27.97
C VAL A 7 -22.59 29.65 27.11
N ALA A 8 -23.37 30.43 26.34
CA ALA A 8 -24.12 29.89 25.23
C ALA A 8 -23.14 29.19 24.28
N SER A 9 -23.16 27.86 24.27
CA SER A 9 -22.46 27.02 23.31
C SER A 9 -23.08 27.22 21.93
N THR A 10 -22.55 28.18 21.18
CA THR A 10 -22.83 28.38 19.74
C THR A 10 -21.62 27.97 18.89
N ASP A 11 -20.82 27.01 19.36
CA ASP A 11 -19.74 26.44 18.57
C ASP A 11 -20.27 25.25 17.75
N ALA A 12 -21.23 25.54 16.86
CA ALA A 12 -21.58 24.62 15.79
C ALA A 12 -20.40 24.60 14.81
N ARG A 13 -19.31 23.93 15.20
CA ARG A 13 -18.20 23.68 14.29
C ARG A 13 -18.80 23.05 13.05
N PRO A 14 -18.50 23.57 11.84
CA PRO A 14 -18.96 22.94 10.62
C PRO A 14 -18.58 21.45 10.68
N HIS A 15 -19.48 20.57 10.26
CA HIS A 15 -19.17 19.15 10.18
C HIS A 15 -17.94 18.98 9.28
N ILE A 16 -16.77 18.71 9.88
CA ILE A 16 -15.51 18.52 9.16
C ILE A 16 -15.43 17.07 8.71
N ALA A 17 -15.01 16.85 7.46
CA ALA A 17 -14.76 15.51 6.96
C ALA A 17 -13.45 15.45 6.16
N SER A 18 -12.61 14.48 6.48
CA SER A 18 -11.42 14.15 5.67
C SER A 18 -11.84 13.56 4.34
N ARG A 19 -11.28 14.12 3.25
CA ARG A 19 -11.47 13.64 1.88
C ARG A 19 -10.15 13.27 1.24
N ILE A 20 -10.18 12.24 0.40
CA ILE A 20 -9.09 11.96 -0.54
C ILE A 20 -9.21 12.94 -1.70
N ARG A 21 -8.19 13.76 -1.91
CA ARG A 21 -8.20 14.81 -2.94
C ARG A 21 -7.48 14.42 -4.22
N GLY A 22 -6.46 13.56 -4.11
CA GLY A 22 -5.64 13.15 -5.24
C GLY A 22 -4.87 11.88 -4.93
N VAL A 23 -4.43 11.22 -6.00
CA VAL A 23 -3.57 10.04 -5.96
C VAL A 23 -2.49 10.18 -7.02
N GLY A 24 -1.30 9.69 -6.74
CA GLY A 24 -0.22 9.59 -7.71
C GLY A 24 0.52 8.28 -7.53
N THR A 25 0.83 7.60 -8.63
CA THR A 25 1.55 6.33 -8.62
C THR A 25 2.82 6.42 -9.45
N ALA A 26 3.84 5.66 -9.08
CA ALA A 26 5.09 5.56 -9.82
C ALA A 26 5.74 4.19 -9.64
N THR A 27 6.44 3.75 -10.67
CA THR A 27 7.27 2.54 -10.65
C THR A 27 8.65 2.88 -11.21
N PRO A 28 9.68 2.06 -10.94
CA PRO A 28 10.95 2.18 -11.66
C PRO A 28 10.77 2.05 -13.17
N GLY A 29 11.72 2.58 -13.94
CA GLY A 29 11.69 2.52 -15.41
C GLY A 29 11.90 1.11 -15.99
N SER A 30 12.50 0.19 -15.23
CA SER A 30 12.73 -1.19 -15.64
C SER A 30 11.53 -2.09 -15.37
N ARG A 31 11.09 -2.83 -16.40
CA ARG A 31 9.95 -3.75 -16.36
C ARG A 31 10.38 -5.12 -16.91
N TYR A 32 9.97 -6.18 -16.23
CA TYR A 32 10.32 -7.56 -16.57
C TYR A 32 9.07 -8.43 -16.61
N SER A 33 8.95 -9.28 -17.62
CA SER A 33 8.00 -10.39 -17.61
C SER A 33 8.45 -11.50 -16.65
N GLN A 34 7.54 -12.40 -16.26
CA GLN A 34 7.95 -13.55 -15.43
C GLN A 34 9.02 -14.43 -16.12
N PRO A 35 8.95 -14.73 -17.43
CA PRO A 35 10.05 -15.38 -18.16
C PRO A 35 11.38 -14.63 -18.09
N ASP A 36 11.39 -13.30 -18.21
CA ASP A 36 12.64 -12.52 -18.13
C ASP A 36 13.31 -12.70 -16.76
N VAL A 37 12.52 -12.70 -15.68
CA VAL A 37 13.05 -12.93 -14.33
C VAL A 37 13.61 -14.35 -14.19
N LEU A 38 12.92 -15.37 -14.71
CA LEU A 38 13.40 -16.76 -14.69
C LEU A 38 14.74 -16.91 -15.43
N GLU A 39 14.86 -16.32 -16.63
CA GLU A 39 16.09 -16.36 -17.42
C GLU A 39 17.24 -15.65 -16.70
N ARG A 40 16.95 -14.48 -16.14
CA ARG A 40 17.95 -13.62 -15.49
C ARG A 40 18.56 -14.23 -14.24
N PHE A 41 17.79 -15.03 -13.51
CA PHE A 41 18.26 -15.78 -12.33
C PHE A 41 18.61 -17.24 -12.64
N GLY A 42 18.56 -17.68 -13.90
CA GLY A 42 18.91 -19.05 -14.28
C GLY A 42 18.02 -20.12 -13.62
N ILE A 43 16.73 -19.83 -13.42
CA ILE A 43 15.82 -20.74 -12.73
C ILE A 43 15.35 -21.84 -13.71
N GLU A 44 16.01 -22.99 -13.64
CA GLU A 44 15.73 -24.17 -14.47
C GLU A 44 14.75 -25.17 -13.83
N ASP A 45 14.69 -25.22 -12.49
CA ASP A 45 13.80 -26.15 -11.78
C ASP A 45 12.34 -25.96 -12.20
N GLN A 46 11.73 -27.05 -12.68
CA GLN A 46 10.40 -27.00 -13.28
C GLN A 46 9.33 -26.54 -12.29
N ARG A 47 9.43 -26.91 -11.01
CA ARG A 47 8.44 -26.53 -10.00
C ARG A 47 8.49 -25.03 -9.72
N ARG A 48 9.69 -24.48 -9.52
CA ARG A 48 9.91 -23.04 -9.35
C ARG A 48 9.44 -22.26 -10.57
N ARG A 49 9.76 -22.73 -11.79
CA ARG A 49 9.28 -22.10 -13.03
C ARG A 49 7.75 -22.04 -13.09
N GLN A 50 7.05 -23.10 -12.69
CA GLN A 50 5.58 -23.09 -12.67
C GLN A 50 5.01 -22.08 -11.65
N VAL A 51 5.69 -21.81 -10.54
CA VAL A 51 5.27 -20.76 -9.58
C VAL A 51 5.26 -19.39 -10.25
N PHE A 52 6.31 -19.07 -11.00
CA PHE A 52 6.39 -17.80 -11.75
C PHE A 52 5.35 -17.71 -12.87
N LEU A 53 5.16 -18.79 -13.63
CA LEU A 53 4.30 -18.77 -14.82
C LEU A 53 2.80 -18.91 -14.52
N ARG A 54 2.41 -19.32 -13.30
CA ARG A 54 1.00 -19.55 -12.91
C ARG A 54 0.51 -18.65 -11.77
N ASN A 55 1.19 -17.55 -11.49
CA ASN A 55 0.82 -16.62 -10.41
C ASN A 55 -0.18 -15.52 -10.82
N GLY A 56 -0.51 -15.41 -12.12
CA GLY A 56 -1.42 -14.39 -12.65
C GLY A 56 -0.80 -13.00 -12.80
N ILE A 57 0.53 -12.91 -12.83
CA ILE A 57 1.28 -11.67 -13.02
C ILE A 57 2.00 -11.76 -14.36
N ASP A 58 1.72 -10.83 -15.27
CA ASP A 58 2.37 -10.78 -16.59
C ASP A 58 3.75 -10.14 -16.48
N SER A 59 3.83 -9.04 -15.72
CA SER A 59 5.05 -8.26 -15.59
C SER A 59 5.16 -7.57 -14.24
N ARG A 60 6.38 -7.18 -13.87
CA ARG A 60 6.67 -6.39 -12.68
C ARG A 60 7.72 -5.35 -12.98
N SER A 61 7.59 -4.18 -12.37
CA SER A 61 8.69 -3.23 -12.33
C SER A 61 9.66 -3.64 -11.23
N LEU A 62 10.95 -3.78 -11.55
CA LEU A 62 11.96 -4.28 -10.63
C LEU A 62 13.31 -3.62 -10.89
N VAL A 63 14.09 -3.34 -9.86
CA VAL A 63 15.52 -2.97 -9.98
C VAL A 63 16.37 -4.19 -9.65
N LEU A 64 16.76 -4.94 -10.67
CA LEU A 64 17.54 -6.17 -10.52
C LEU A 64 19.03 -5.96 -10.86
N PRO A 65 19.97 -6.63 -10.19
CA PRO A 65 21.42 -6.42 -10.37
C PRO A 65 21.87 -6.81 -11.77
N ARG A 66 22.75 -6.05 -12.43
CA ARG A 66 23.18 -6.39 -13.81
C ARG A 66 23.72 -7.82 -13.88
N ARG A 67 23.37 -8.56 -14.95
CA ARG A 67 23.98 -9.86 -15.22
C ARG A 67 25.44 -9.59 -15.59
N GLU A 68 26.37 -9.96 -14.71
CA GLU A 68 27.80 -9.92 -15.05
C GLU A 68 28.07 -10.93 -16.17
N GLN A 69 29.19 -10.79 -16.89
CA GLN A 69 29.59 -11.73 -17.96
C GLN A 69 29.94 -13.14 -17.44
N THR A 70 29.83 -13.37 -16.14
CA THR A 70 30.03 -14.66 -15.48
C THR A 70 28.75 -15.48 -15.50
N GLU A 71 28.86 -16.81 -15.54
CA GLU A 71 27.71 -17.74 -15.56
C GLU A 71 26.92 -17.76 -14.23
N ALA A 72 27.40 -17.09 -13.17
CA ALA A 72 26.76 -17.08 -11.87
C ALA A 72 25.58 -16.09 -11.80
N ALA A 73 24.50 -16.49 -11.12
CA ALA A 73 23.38 -15.61 -10.84
C ALA A 73 23.85 -14.38 -10.04
N PRO A 74 23.38 -13.17 -10.37
CA PRO A 74 23.83 -11.96 -9.72
C PRO A 74 23.35 -11.91 -8.26
N ARG A 75 24.28 -11.66 -7.33
CA ARG A 75 24.00 -11.60 -5.88
C ARG A 75 24.29 -10.23 -5.31
N GLU A 76 23.37 -9.74 -4.49
CA GLU A 76 23.51 -8.49 -3.76
C GLU A 76 23.61 -8.78 -2.26
N THR A 77 24.56 -8.11 -1.62
CA THR A 77 24.74 -8.05 -0.17
C THR A 77 23.61 -7.25 0.49
N GLN A 78 23.40 -7.44 1.80
CA GLN A 78 22.43 -6.62 2.56
C GLN A 78 22.72 -5.11 2.44
N ALA A 79 23.99 -4.70 2.37
CA ALA A 79 24.35 -3.29 2.19
C ALA A 79 23.90 -2.75 0.82
N GLN A 80 24.21 -3.46 -0.26
CA GLN A 80 23.77 -3.08 -1.62
C GLN A 80 22.24 -3.04 -1.74
N LEU A 81 21.54 -3.95 -1.07
CA LEU A 81 20.08 -3.96 -1.01
C LEU A 81 19.54 -2.72 -0.29
N LEU A 82 20.14 -2.29 0.82
CA LEU A 82 19.76 -1.06 1.51
C LEU A 82 20.04 0.20 0.66
N ASP A 83 21.17 0.24 -0.03
CA ASP A 83 21.50 1.34 -0.96
C ASP A 83 20.47 1.40 -2.10
N LYS A 84 20.14 0.25 -2.70
CA LYS A 84 19.08 0.14 -3.71
C LYS A 84 17.74 0.63 -3.18
N HIS A 85 17.35 0.20 -1.97
CA HIS A 85 16.11 0.62 -1.33
C HIS A 85 16.04 2.14 -1.19
N ARG A 86 17.14 2.75 -0.71
CA ARG A 86 17.22 4.20 -0.53
C ARG A 86 17.16 4.95 -1.86
N GLU A 87 17.99 4.59 -2.84
CA GLU A 87 18.11 5.31 -4.11
C GLU A 87 16.85 5.18 -4.95
N THR A 88 16.41 3.95 -5.18
CA THR A 88 15.20 3.67 -5.97
C THR A 88 13.97 4.23 -5.27
N GLY A 89 13.88 4.06 -3.94
CA GLY A 89 12.75 4.55 -3.15
C GLY A 89 12.60 6.07 -3.20
N LEU A 90 13.71 6.82 -3.16
CA LEU A 90 13.69 8.27 -3.32
C LEU A 90 13.21 8.70 -4.71
N GLU A 91 13.63 8.01 -5.76
CA GLU A 91 13.21 8.30 -7.13
C GLU A 91 11.70 8.07 -7.31
N ILE A 92 11.22 6.86 -7.02
CA ILE A 92 9.81 6.52 -7.23
C ILE A 92 8.89 7.27 -6.25
N GLY A 93 9.34 7.50 -5.02
CA GLY A 93 8.61 8.28 -4.03
C GLY A 93 8.44 9.75 -4.45
N GLU A 94 9.50 10.38 -4.98
CA GLU A 94 9.43 11.71 -5.58
C GLU A 94 8.42 11.75 -6.73
N HIS A 95 8.49 10.79 -7.67
CA HIS A 95 7.58 10.75 -8.82
C HIS A 95 6.12 10.58 -8.39
N ALA A 96 5.82 9.67 -7.46
CA ALA A 96 4.47 9.45 -6.95
C ALA A 96 3.93 10.71 -6.26
N LEU A 97 4.73 11.34 -5.39
CA LEU A 97 4.35 12.58 -4.72
C LEU A 97 4.06 13.71 -5.70
N ARG A 98 4.95 13.95 -6.67
CA ARG A 98 4.75 14.99 -7.69
C ARG A 98 3.49 14.77 -8.51
N ARG A 99 3.22 13.53 -8.94
CA ARG A 99 1.99 13.17 -9.68
C ARG A 99 0.74 13.41 -8.84
N CYS A 100 0.77 13.04 -7.56
CA CYS A 100 -0.34 13.27 -6.64
C CYS A 100 -0.62 14.76 -6.46
N LEU A 101 0.42 15.57 -6.23
CA LEU A 101 0.30 17.02 -6.08
C LEU A 101 -0.19 17.69 -7.38
N GLN A 102 0.32 17.25 -8.52
CA GLN A 102 -0.13 17.70 -9.83
C GLN A 102 -1.63 17.42 -10.05
N SER A 103 -2.13 16.25 -9.62
CA SER A 103 -3.55 15.89 -9.75
C SER A 103 -4.51 16.83 -9.01
N ILE A 104 -4.00 17.56 -8.00
CA ILE A 104 -4.78 18.54 -7.22
C ILE A 104 -4.32 19.98 -7.41
N GLY A 105 -3.37 20.23 -8.32
CA GLY A 105 -2.80 21.57 -8.56
C GLY A 105 -2.07 22.17 -7.36
N ALA A 106 -1.55 21.34 -6.44
CA ALA A 106 -0.84 21.81 -5.25
C ALA A 106 0.68 21.88 -5.49
N PRO A 107 1.37 22.94 -5.05
CA PRO A 107 2.83 22.98 -4.99
C PRO A 107 3.39 22.15 -3.81
N LEU A 108 4.70 21.85 -3.88
CA LEU A 108 5.42 21.08 -2.86
C LEU A 108 5.40 21.73 -1.46
N ASP A 109 5.44 23.06 -1.39
CA ASP A 109 5.49 23.83 -0.14
C ASP A 109 4.16 23.82 0.64
N GLN A 110 3.06 23.38 0.03
CA GLN A 110 1.77 23.18 0.71
C GLN A 110 1.70 21.89 1.52
N VAL A 111 2.62 20.92 1.33
CA VAL A 111 2.62 19.67 2.10
C VAL A 111 2.98 19.95 3.55
N GLN A 112 2.03 19.81 4.47
CA GLN A 112 2.19 20.14 5.90
C GLN A 112 2.37 18.91 6.79
N TYR A 113 1.92 17.75 6.31
CA TYR A 113 2.15 16.47 6.96
C TYR A 113 2.56 15.43 5.93
N LEU A 114 3.67 14.73 6.18
CA LEU A 114 4.19 13.67 5.32
C LEU A 114 4.29 12.36 6.12
N CYS A 115 3.37 11.44 5.85
CA CYS A 115 3.42 10.07 6.35
C CYS A 115 4.06 9.18 5.27
N CYS A 116 5.31 8.78 5.47
CA CYS A 116 5.98 7.81 4.61
C CYS A 116 5.78 6.39 5.15
N VAL A 117 5.55 5.44 4.27
CA VAL A 117 5.37 4.02 4.59
C VAL A 117 6.35 3.20 3.76
N THR A 118 7.10 2.31 4.41
CA THR A 118 8.01 1.37 3.74
C THR A 118 8.23 0.13 4.58
N THR A 119 8.42 -1.03 3.96
CA THR A 119 8.80 -2.25 4.67
C THR A 119 10.06 -2.90 4.09
N THR A 120 10.45 -2.54 2.86
CA THR A 120 11.51 -3.25 2.12
C THR A 120 12.94 -2.90 2.56
N GLY A 121 13.12 -1.96 3.49
CA GLY A 121 14.42 -1.64 4.08
C GLY A 121 14.30 -0.73 5.29
N LEU A 122 15.28 -0.80 6.18
CA LEU A 122 15.37 0.06 7.37
C LEU A 122 16.33 1.22 7.09
N LEU A 123 15.83 2.45 7.19
CA LEU A 123 16.61 3.67 7.00
C LEU A 123 16.56 4.54 8.27
N THR A 124 17.69 5.13 8.62
CA THR A 124 17.79 6.17 9.66
C THR A 124 18.87 7.16 9.23
N PRO A 125 18.51 8.32 8.67
CA PRO A 125 17.18 8.93 8.58
C PRO A 125 16.21 8.23 7.60
N GLY A 126 14.91 8.26 7.92
CA GLY A 126 13.82 7.69 7.09
C GLY A 126 13.45 8.53 5.87
N PHE A 127 12.59 7.99 5.00
CA PHE A 127 12.21 8.63 3.73
C PHE A 127 11.60 10.00 3.90
N SER A 128 10.80 10.22 4.94
CA SER A 128 10.17 11.53 5.17
C SER A 128 11.21 12.66 5.25
N SER A 129 12.31 12.43 5.98
CA SER A 129 13.40 13.40 6.16
C SER A 129 14.24 13.55 4.89
N LEU A 130 14.52 12.42 4.21
CA LEU A 130 15.28 12.43 2.95
C LEU A 130 14.53 13.16 1.83
N LEU A 131 13.21 12.99 1.74
CA LEU A 131 12.37 13.66 0.74
C LEU A 131 12.20 15.15 1.05
N ILE A 132 12.10 15.54 2.33
CA ILE A 132 12.10 16.96 2.70
C ILE A 132 13.36 17.66 2.19
N GLN A 133 14.53 17.06 2.42
CA GLN A 133 15.79 17.59 1.91
C GLN A 133 15.83 17.58 0.37
N ARG A 134 15.50 16.45 -0.26
CA ARG A 134 15.63 16.24 -1.71
C ARG A 134 14.72 17.14 -2.53
N LEU A 135 13.49 17.35 -2.08
CA LEU A 135 12.47 18.09 -2.81
C LEU A 135 12.36 19.56 -2.40
N GLY A 136 13.06 19.97 -1.34
CA GLY A 136 12.90 21.29 -0.76
C GLY A 136 11.50 21.51 -0.17
N LEU A 137 10.92 20.47 0.45
CA LEU A 137 9.68 20.65 1.21
C LEU A 137 9.92 21.60 2.38
N ARG A 138 8.84 22.17 2.90
CA ARG A 138 8.90 23.03 4.09
C ARG A 138 9.57 22.31 5.27
N GLN A 139 10.49 23.01 5.94
CA GLN A 139 11.31 22.44 7.02
C GLN A 139 10.51 22.17 8.31
N ASP A 140 9.34 22.81 8.45
CA ASP A 140 8.38 22.59 9.53
C ASP A 140 7.29 21.57 9.16
N CYS A 141 7.46 20.81 8.07
CA CYS A 141 6.58 19.69 7.72
C CYS A 141 6.60 18.67 8.86
N LEU A 142 5.44 18.41 9.44
CA LEU A 142 5.30 17.32 10.40
C LEU A 142 5.40 16.00 9.65
N ARG A 143 5.99 14.98 10.27
CA ARG A 143 6.30 13.74 9.57
C ARG A 143 6.15 12.51 10.45
N LEU A 144 5.85 11.40 9.80
CA LEU A 144 5.76 10.07 10.38
C LEU A 144 6.33 9.06 9.38
N ASP A 145 7.26 8.22 9.79
CA ASP A 145 7.70 7.06 9.01
C ASP A 145 7.11 5.79 9.65
N VAL A 146 6.19 5.13 8.94
CA VAL A 146 5.64 3.82 9.34
C VAL A 146 6.51 2.75 8.69
N VAL A 147 7.28 2.04 9.52
CA VAL A 147 8.27 1.05 9.06
C VAL A 147 7.96 -0.33 9.62
N GLY A 148 8.12 -1.37 8.80
CA GLY A 148 8.12 -2.76 9.28
C GLY A 148 6.74 -3.43 9.42
N MET A 149 5.66 -2.78 9.00
CA MET A 149 4.30 -3.34 9.09
C MET A 149 3.90 -4.21 7.87
N GLY A 150 4.55 -4.01 6.71
CA GLY A 150 4.29 -4.77 5.48
C GLY A 150 3.08 -4.27 4.69
N CYS A 151 2.43 -5.19 3.99
CA CYS A 151 1.43 -4.84 2.98
C CYS A 151 0.16 -4.16 3.52
N ASN A 152 -0.11 -4.22 4.83
CA ASN A 152 -1.21 -3.51 5.48
C ASN A 152 -0.86 -2.09 5.94
N ALA A 153 0.42 -1.71 5.89
CA ALA A 153 0.94 -0.48 6.47
C ALA A 153 0.35 0.78 5.80
N GLY A 154 -0.06 0.68 4.53
CA GLY A 154 -0.64 1.80 3.81
C GLY A 154 -1.94 2.31 4.44
N LEU A 155 -2.82 1.43 4.94
CA LEU A 155 -4.04 1.85 5.64
C LEU A 155 -3.78 2.34 7.06
N ASN A 156 -2.73 1.84 7.73
CA ASN A 156 -2.28 2.37 9.02
C ASN A 156 -1.76 3.81 8.88
N GLY A 157 -0.91 4.05 7.88
CA GLY A 157 -0.44 5.39 7.52
C GLY A 157 -1.59 6.29 7.06
N PHE A 158 -2.56 5.75 6.31
CA PHE A 158 -3.73 6.50 5.88
C PHE A 158 -4.57 6.98 7.07
N ASN A 159 -4.84 6.09 8.04
CA ASN A 159 -5.55 6.45 9.26
C ASN A 159 -4.80 7.56 10.04
N ALA A 160 -3.48 7.48 10.15
CA ALA A 160 -2.67 8.54 10.76
C ALA A 160 -2.80 9.88 10.02
N ALA A 161 -2.73 9.87 8.69
CA ALA A 161 -2.89 11.07 7.86
C ALA A 161 -4.29 11.69 7.98
N VAL A 162 -5.34 10.86 8.00
CA VAL A 162 -6.74 11.30 8.20
C VAL A 162 -6.93 11.92 9.57
N ASN A 163 -6.42 11.29 10.63
CA ASN A 163 -6.53 11.84 11.99
C ASN A 163 -5.78 13.17 12.12
N TRP A 164 -4.58 13.27 11.53
CA TRP A 164 -3.86 14.53 11.50
C TRP A 164 -4.63 15.62 10.72
N ALA A 165 -5.19 15.28 9.55
CA ALA A 165 -5.96 16.21 8.73
C ALA A 165 -7.21 16.71 9.46
N ASN A 166 -7.97 15.84 10.12
CA ASN A 166 -9.12 16.22 10.95
C ASN A 166 -8.74 17.18 12.08
N ALA A 167 -7.55 17.02 12.68
CA ALA A 167 -7.03 17.94 13.69
C ALA A 167 -6.47 19.24 13.11
N ASN A 168 -6.33 19.33 11.79
CA ASN A 168 -5.69 20.42 11.05
C ASN A 168 -6.48 20.80 9.80
N THR A 169 -7.75 21.20 9.98
CA THR A 169 -8.66 21.55 8.88
C THR A 169 -8.03 22.50 7.87
N GLY A 170 -8.24 22.20 6.57
CA GLY A 170 -7.71 22.97 5.44
C GLY A 170 -6.24 22.69 5.11
N LYS A 171 -5.52 21.91 5.92
CA LYS A 171 -4.11 21.57 5.67
C LYS A 171 -3.96 20.30 4.84
N LEU A 172 -2.89 20.25 4.04
CA LEU A 172 -2.59 19.13 3.17
C LEU A 172 -1.72 18.08 3.88
N ALA A 173 -2.29 16.89 4.05
CA ALA A 173 -1.59 15.69 4.47
C ALA A 173 -1.32 14.76 3.29
N ILE A 174 -0.13 14.18 3.26
CA ILE A 174 0.30 13.20 2.26
C ILE A 174 0.57 11.88 2.97
N LEU A 175 -0.08 10.81 2.50
CA LEU A 175 0.41 9.45 2.67
C LEU A 175 1.28 9.12 1.45
N LEU A 176 2.48 8.57 1.68
CA LEU A 176 3.39 8.14 0.63
C LEU A 176 3.92 6.73 0.94
N CYS A 177 3.41 5.73 0.24
CA CYS A 177 3.90 4.36 0.31
C CYS A 177 5.05 4.17 -0.70
N ILE A 178 6.19 3.67 -0.25
CA ILE A 178 7.41 3.48 -1.05
C ILE A 178 7.93 2.06 -0.81
N GLU A 179 7.89 1.21 -1.83
CA GLU A 179 8.25 -0.19 -1.70
C GLU A 179 9.18 -0.59 -2.83
N VAL A 180 10.40 -0.98 -2.47
CA VAL A 180 11.42 -1.50 -3.40
C VAL A 180 11.58 -2.97 -3.06
N CYS A 181 10.59 -3.79 -3.39
CA CYS A 181 10.59 -5.20 -3.01
C CYS A 181 11.76 -6.00 -3.62
N SER A 182 12.33 -5.54 -4.73
CA SER A 182 13.58 -6.04 -5.31
C SER A 182 14.79 -5.84 -4.38
N ALA A 183 14.71 -4.93 -3.40
CA ALA A 183 15.69 -4.77 -2.32
C ALA A 183 15.56 -5.81 -1.19
N ALA A 184 14.60 -6.74 -1.29
CA ALA A 184 14.43 -7.85 -0.34
C ALA A 184 14.60 -9.22 -1.01
N TYR A 185 15.17 -9.28 -2.23
CA TYR A 185 15.34 -10.53 -2.95
C TYR A 185 16.39 -11.44 -2.32
N VAL A 186 15.99 -12.68 -2.11
CA VAL A 186 16.86 -13.78 -1.70
C VAL A 186 16.94 -14.79 -2.84
N ASP A 187 18.14 -15.26 -3.15
CA ASP A 187 18.36 -16.28 -4.18
C ASP A 187 18.76 -17.59 -3.49
N ASP A 188 17.79 -18.49 -3.41
CA ASP A 188 17.97 -19.87 -2.93
C ASP A 188 17.11 -20.84 -3.77
N GLU A 189 17.20 -22.14 -3.48
CA GLU A 189 16.47 -23.19 -4.22
C GLU A 189 15.07 -23.48 -3.64
N GLY A 190 14.63 -22.71 -2.65
CA GLY A 190 13.37 -22.90 -1.93
C GLY A 190 12.14 -22.53 -2.77
N ILE A 191 11.10 -23.35 -2.67
CA ILE A 191 9.81 -23.08 -3.32
C ILE A 191 9.11 -21.85 -2.71
N GLU A 192 9.28 -21.62 -1.41
CA GLU A 192 8.74 -20.45 -0.71
C GLU A 192 9.37 -19.16 -1.24
N THR A 193 10.69 -19.15 -1.39
CA THR A 193 11.45 -18.05 -1.98
C THR A 193 11.02 -17.81 -3.43
N ALA A 194 10.78 -18.88 -4.20
CA ALA A 194 10.23 -18.75 -5.54
C ALA A 194 8.82 -18.10 -5.54
N VAL A 195 7.97 -18.42 -4.55
CA VAL A 195 6.67 -17.75 -4.39
C VAL A 195 6.89 -16.25 -4.14
N VAL A 196 7.69 -15.88 -3.15
CA VAL A 196 7.99 -14.47 -2.82
C VAL A 196 8.56 -13.72 -4.03
N ASN A 197 9.63 -14.24 -4.63
CA ASN A 197 10.30 -13.61 -5.77
C ASN A 197 9.46 -13.62 -7.05
N SER A 198 8.37 -14.37 -7.13
CA SER A 198 7.44 -14.31 -8.26
C SER A 198 6.37 -13.23 -8.08
N LEU A 199 6.05 -12.86 -6.84
CA LEU A 199 4.91 -12.01 -6.49
C LEU A 199 5.26 -10.52 -6.48
N PHE A 200 6.35 -10.16 -5.80
CA PHE A 200 6.56 -8.77 -5.43
C PHE A 200 7.18 -7.91 -6.54
N GLY A 201 6.70 -6.68 -6.68
CA GLY A 201 7.19 -5.65 -7.60
C GLY A 201 7.55 -4.36 -6.85
N ASP A 202 8.30 -3.48 -7.51
CA ASP A 202 8.71 -2.18 -6.98
C ASP A 202 7.72 -1.09 -7.39
N GLY A 203 7.34 -0.24 -6.44
CA GLY A 203 6.41 0.85 -6.70
C GLY A 203 6.22 1.81 -5.53
N ALA A 204 5.72 3.00 -5.85
CA ALA A 204 5.29 3.98 -4.87
C ALA A 204 3.94 4.57 -5.24
N ALA A 205 3.18 4.94 -4.20
CA ALA A 205 1.89 5.59 -4.34
C ALA A 205 1.74 6.68 -3.27
N ALA A 206 1.27 7.85 -3.70
CA ALA A 206 0.96 8.99 -2.87
C ALA A 206 -0.55 9.24 -2.85
N LEU A 207 -1.09 9.63 -1.69
CA LEU A 207 -2.49 9.96 -1.49
C LEU A 207 -2.58 11.30 -0.74
N ALA A 208 -3.29 12.27 -1.34
CA ALA A 208 -3.53 13.57 -0.74
C ALA A 208 -4.82 13.55 0.08
N VAL A 209 -4.74 14.03 1.32
CA VAL A 209 -5.86 14.10 2.26
C VAL A 209 -5.99 15.52 2.77
N ILE A 210 -7.21 16.06 2.70
CA ILE A 210 -7.57 17.34 3.30
C ILE A 210 -8.88 17.14 4.07
N ALA A 211 -8.93 17.61 5.31
CA ALA A 211 -10.19 17.74 6.04
C ALA A 211 -10.74 19.15 5.83
N ASP A 212 -11.99 19.25 5.41
CA ASP A 212 -12.66 20.53 5.14
C ASP A 212 -14.15 20.41 5.49
N SER A 213 -14.95 21.44 5.21
CA SER A 213 -16.41 21.39 5.32
C SER A 213 -16.98 20.14 4.66
N ALA A 214 -17.96 19.49 5.29
CA ALA A 214 -18.63 18.32 4.74
C ALA A 214 -19.24 18.58 3.35
N ASP A 215 -19.64 19.82 3.09
CA ASP A 215 -20.22 20.28 1.82
C ASP A 215 -19.17 20.50 0.72
N ALA A 216 -17.87 20.47 1.06
CA ALA A 216 -16.81 20.58 0.06
C ALA A 216 -16.87 19.41 -0.93
N HIS A 217 -16.69 19.72 -2.21
CA HIS A 217 -16.66 18.74 -3.29
C HIS A 217 -15.23 18.29 -3.63
N GLY A 218 -15.12 17.11 -4.25
CA GLY A 218 -13.85 16.57 -4.74
C GLY A 218 -13.38 15.34 -3.96
N GLY A 219 -13.57 14.17 -4.59
CA GLY A 219 -13.15 12.87 -4.07
C GLY A 219 -13.93 12.37 -2.84
N PRO A 220 -13.72 11.12 -2.44
CA PRO A 220 -14.49 10.48 -1.38
C PRO A 220 -14.13 10.99 0.00
N ARG A 221 -15.14 11.08 0.86
CA ARG A 221 -14.97 11.16 2.32
C ARG A 221 -14.49 9.83 2.88
N VAL A 222 -13.63 9.92 3.89
CA VAL A 222 -13.22 8.79 4.72
C VAL A 222 -14.17 8.72 5.90
N CYS A 223 -14.96 7.64 5.97
CA CYS A 223 -16.06 7.53 6.92
C CYS A 223 -15.67 6.77 8.18
N LYS A 224 -14.97 5.65 8.03
CA LYS A 224 -14.66 4.74 9.15
C LYS A 224 -13.47 3.84 8.80
N PHE A 225 -12.73 3.44 9.81
CA PHE A 225 -11.71 2.39 9.73
C PHE A 225 -12.11 1.19 10.60
N ALA A 226 -11.65 0.01 10.23
CA ALA A 226 -11.68 -1.16 11.10
C ALA A 226 -10.42 -2.02 10.87
N SER A 227 -9.88 -2.54 11.96
CA SER A 227 -8.65 -3.34 12.00
C SER A 227 -8.93 -4.68 12.69
N GLN A 228 -8.21 -5.73 12.30
CA GLN A 228 -8.09 -6.97 13.05
C GLN A 228 -6.69 -7.57 12.89
N VAL A 229 -6.04 -7.86 14.02
CA VAL A 229 -4.91 -8.78 14.09
C VAL A 229 -5.45 -10.20 14.26
N ILE A 230 -4.80 -11.20 13.67
CA ILE A 230 -5.14 -12.63 13.78
C ILE A 230 -4.00 -13.30 14.58
N PRO A 231 -4.10 -13.36 15.93
CA PRO A 231 -3.00 -13.76 16.79
C PRO A 231 -2.45 -15.16 16.50
N GLU A 232 -3.31 -16.08 16.06
CA GLU A 232 -2.96 -17.47 15.75
C GLU A 232 -2.05 -17.59 14.52
N ALA A 233 -1.93 -16.52 13.72
CA ALA A 233 -1.17 -16.49 12.47
C ALA A 233 -0.10 -15.39 12.43
N LEU A 234 0.35 -14.88 13.58
CA LEU A 234 1.37 -13.83 13.68
C LEU A 234 2.63 -14.15 12.85
N ASP A 235 3.08 -15.40 12.89
CA ASP A 235 4.30 -15.87 12.23
C ASP A 235 4.13 -16.22 10.74
N ALA A 236 2.91 -16.10 10.20
CA ALA A 236 2.63 -16.52 8.83
C ALA A 236 3.27 -15.61 7.76
N MET A 237 3.63 -14.37 8.13
CA MET A 237 4.27 -13.38 7.27
C MET A 237 5.30 -12.61 8.10
N ARG A 238 6.59 -12.79 7.85
CA ARG A 238 7.64 -12.12 8.63
C ARG A 238 8.97 -12.03 7.89
N PHE A 239 9.75 -11.02 8.25
CA PHE A 239 11.18 -11.00 7.92
C PHE A 239 11.96 -11.81 8.94
N VAL A 240 12.88 -12.63 8.48
CA VAL A 240 13.86 -13.33 9.30
C VAL A 240 15.27 -12.99 8.83
N TRP A 241 16.25 -13.03 9.74
CA TRP A 241 17.65 -12.96 9.35
C TRP A 241 18.10 -14.32 8.84
N ASP A 242 18.50 -14.38 7.57
CA ASP A 242 19.02 -15.60 6.94
C ASP A 242 20.55 -15.61 7.06
N GLN A 243 21.07 -16.47 7.93
CA GLN A 243 22.50 -16.58 8.21
C GLN A 243 23.30 -17.08 7.00
N ALA A 244 22.71 -17.93 6.15
CA ALA A 244 23.40 -18.48 4.98
C ALA A 244 23.54 -17.42 3.88
N GLN A 245 22.55 -16.54 3.78
CA GLN A 245 22.50 -15.48 2.78
C GLN A 245 23.11 -14.15 3.28
N GLY A 246 23.24 -13.97 4.60
CA GLY A 246 23.75 -12.75 5.23
C GLY A 246 22.84 -11.54 5.01
N LYS A 247 21.52 -11.76 4.94
CA LYS A 247 20.51 -10.73 4.66
C LYS A 247 19.15 -11.08 5.24
N PHE A 248 18.24 -10.10 5.24
CA PHE A 248 16.84 -10.34 5.60
C PHE A 248 16.14 -11.14 4.50
N HIS A 249 15.33 -12.11 4.91
CA HIS A 249 14.54 -12.98 4.06
C HIS A 249 13.07 -12.88 4.47
N PHE A 250 12.20 -12.49 3.54
CA PHE A 250 10.77 -12.51 3.79
C PHE A 250 10.21 -13.94 3.68
N ARG A 251 9.59 -14.41 4.76
CA ARG A 251 8.96 -15.73 4.86
C ARG A 251 7.45 -15.59 4.74
N LEU A 252 6.85 -16.46 3.94
CA LEU A 252 5.44 -16.44 3.61
C LEU A 252 4.86 -17.85 3.73
N HIS A 253 4.05 -18.06 4.76
CA HIS A 253 3.41 -19.34 5.00
C HIS A 253 2.33 -19.62 3.94
N LYS A 254 2.26 -20.87 3.48
CA LYS A 254 1.33 -21.32 2.42
C LYS A 254 -0.15 -21.11 2.75
N ASP A 255 -0.49 -21.02 4.04
CA ASP A 255 -1.88 -20.93 4.52
C ASP A 255 -2.41 -19.49 4.66
N VAL A 256 -1.57 -18.47 4.42
CA VAL A 256 -1.96 -17.06 4.48
C VAL A 256 -3.24 -16.75 3.69
N PRO A 257 -3.45 -17.24 2.45
CA PRO A 257 -4.70 -16.99 1.73
C PRO A 257 -5.95 -17.46 2.48
N TYR A 258 -5.90 -18.63 3.12
CA TYR A 258 -7.04 -19.19 3.84
C TYR A 258 -7.32 -18.45 5.15
N VAL A 259 -6.26 -18.12 5.89
CA VAL A 259 -6.37 -17.36 7.14
C VAL A 259 -6.96 -15.99 6.88
N VAL A 260 -6.45 -15.27 5.87
CA VAL A 260 -6.97 -13.95 5.48
C VAL A 260 -8.41 -14.06 4.97
N GLY A 261 -8.69 -15.00 4.08
CA GLY A 261 -10.03 -15.22 3.52
C GLY A 261 -11.08 -15.48 4.60
N ALA A 262 -10.78 -16.38 5.53
CA ALA A 262 -11.71 -16.75 6.61
C ALA A 262 -12.00 -15.60 7.59
N ASN A 263 -11.07 -14.66 7.76
CA ASN A 263 -11.23 -13.52 8.67
C ASN A 263 -11.75 -12.24 8.00
N ALA A 264 -11.76 -12.18 6.66
CA ALA A 264 -12.25 -11.02 5.91
C ALA A 264 -13.71 -10.63 6.25
N PRO A 265 -14.67 -11.56 6.33
CA PRO A 265 -16.05 -11.25 6.72
C PRO A 265 -16.13 -10.49 8.06
N THR A 266 -15.37 -10.93 9.06
CA THR A 266 -15.39 -10.35 10.41
C THR A 266 -15.00 -8.88 10.41
N VAL A 267 -13.94 -8.51 9.68
CA VAL A 267 -13.48 -7.11 9.64
C VAL A 267 -14.44 -6.23 8.85
N ILE A 268 -15.01 -6.75 7.76
CA ILE A 268 -16.01 -6.02 6.97
C ILE A 268 -17.28 -5.79 7.79
N ASP A 269 -17.75 -6.78 8.55
CA ASP A 269 -18.93 -6.61 9.39
C ASP A 269 -18.67 -5.56 10.49
N ARG A 270 -17.48 -5.58 11.10
CA ARG A 270 -17.05 -4.52 12.05
C ARG A 270 -16.98 -3.15 11.39
N LEU A 271 -16.50 -3.06 10.16
CA LEU A 271 -16.45 -1.82 9.40
C LEU A 271 -17.86 -1.27 9.18
N LEU A 272 -18.80 -2.11 8.77
CA LEU A 272 -20.18 -1.71 8.44
C LEU A 272 -21.09 -1.56 9.68
N GLU A 273 -20.67 -2.06 10.84
CA GLU A 273 -21.42 -1.96 12.09
C GLU A 273 -21.83 -0.50 12.41
N GLY A 274 -23.11 -0.29 12.69
CA GLY A 274 -23.67 1.03 13.02
C GLY A 274 -23.86 1.98 11.83
N THR A 275 -23.51 1.58 10.60
CA THR A 275 -23.65 2.44 9.41
C THR A 275 -25.00 2.30 8.70
N GLY A 276 -25.73 1.20 8.96
CA GLY A 276 -26.94 0.82 8.22
C GLY A 276 -26.67 0.20 6.84
N LEU A 277 -25.42 0.14 6.40
CA LEU A 277 -25.00 -0.45 5.14
C LEU A 277 -24.85 -1.97 5.24
N ARG A 278 -25.05 -2.64 4.10
CA ARG A 278 -24.75 -4.04 3.88
C ARG A 278 -23.64 -4.15 2.84
N ARG A 279 -22.97 -5.31 2.77
CA ARG A 279 -21.90 -5.56 1.78
C ARG A 279 -22.34 -5.32 0.33
N ARG A 280 -23.60 -5.64 0.01
CA ARG A 280 -24.21 -5.40 -1.32
C ARG A 280 -24.38 -3.93 -1.69
N ASP A 281 -24.29 -3.03 -0.71
CA ASP A 281 -24.41 -1.58 -0.92
C ASP A 281 -23.03 -0.96 -1.25
N ILE A 282 -21.94 -1.74 -1.17
CA ILE A 282 -20.59 -1.32 -1.55
C ILE A 282 -20.42 -1.50 -3.06
N ALA A 283 -20.26 -0.39 -3.77
CA ALA A 283 -20.08 -0.34 -5.22
C ALA A 283 -18.61 -0.57 -5.63
N HIS A 284 -17.65 -0.15 -4.78
CA HIS A 284 -16.23 -0.14 -5.15
C HIS A 284 -15.38 -0.91 -4.15
N TRP A 285 -14.70 -1.96 -4.60
CA TRP A 285 -13.78 -2.75 -3.80
C TRP A 285 -12.33 -2.52 -4.23
N LEU A 286 -11.51 -2.04 -3.29
CA LEU A 286 -10.10 -1.70 -3.50
C LEU A 286 -9.26 -2.58 -2.57
N VAL A 287 -9.13 -3.84 -2.96
CA VAL A 287 -8.42 -4.85 -2.19
C VAL A 287 -6.94 -4.86 -2.57
N HIS A 288 -6.07 -5.09 -1.60
CA HIS A 288 -4.64 -5.29 -1.83
C HIS A 288 -4.36 -6.44 -2.80
N SER A 289 -3.45 -6.21 -3.77
CA SER A 289 -3.02 -7.22 -4.75
C SER A 289 -1.97 -8.18 -4.16
N GLY A 290 -2.32 -8.85 -3.05
CA GLY A 290 -1.39 -9.72 -2.32
C GLY A 290 -0.88 -10.94 -3.11
N GLY A 291 -1.67 -11.39 -4.08
CA GLY A 291 -1.41 -12.54 -4.93
C GLY A 291 -2.72 -13.24 -5.30
N ARG A 292 -2.71 -14.03 -6.39
CA ARG A 292 -3.94 -14.60 -6.96
C ARG A 292 -4.76 -15.40 -5.95
N LYS A 293 -4.10 -16.26 -5.16
CA LYS A 293 -4.78 -17.09 -4.15
C LYS A 293 -5.44 -16.25 -3.04
N VAL A 294 -4.83 -15.13 -2.65
CA VAL A 294 -5.41 -14.22 -1.62
C VAL A 294 -6.64 -13.53 -2.20
N ILE A 295 -6.55 -13.02 -3.43
CA ILE A 295 -7.68 -12.43 -4.16
C ILE A 295 -8.84 -13.43 -4.24
N ASP A 296 -8.58 -14.65 -4.73
CA ASP A 296 -9.62 -15.68 -4.86
C ASP A 296 -10.26 -16.03 -3.50
N ALA A 297 -9.46 -16.11 -2.43
CA ALA A 297 -9.96 -16.39 -1.09
C ALA A 297 -10.84 -15.26 -0.54
N ILE A 298 -10.44 -13.99 -0.73
CA ILE A 298 -11.25 -12.83 -0.38
C ILE A 298 -12.57 -12.83 -1.16
N SER A 299 -12.49 -13.00 -2.48
CA SER A 299 -13.66 -13.01 -3.36
C SER A 299 -14.67 -14.08 -2.95
N ALA A 300 -14.20 -15.29 -2.66
CA ALA A 300 -15.06 -16.39 -2.23
C ALA A 300 -15.75 -16.09 -0.88
N ASN A 301 -15.01 -15.60 0.12
CA ASN A 301 -15.55 -15.38 1.47
C ASN A 301 -16.44 -14.14 1.58
N LEU A 302 -16.23 -13.12 0.73
CA LEU A 302 -17.04 -11.92 0.67
C LEU A 302 -18.11 -11.95 -0.43
N MET A 303 -18.16 -13.02 -1.23
CA MET A 303 -19.04 -13.18 -2.41
C MET A 303 -18.86 -12.05 -3.44
N LEU A 304 -17.61 -11.64 -3.66
CA LEU A 304 -17.27 -10.60 -4.64
C LEU A 304 -17.16 -11.20 -6.04
N THR A 305 -17.65 -10.47 -7.03
CA THR A 305 -17.61 -10.83 -8.43
C THR A 305 -16.26 -10.47 -9.07
N SER A 306 -16.02 -10.98 -10.28
CA SER A 306 -14.86 -10.55 -11.08
C SER A 306 -14.89 -9.06 -11.40
N HIS A 307 -16.08 -8.46 -11.51
CA HIS A 307 -16.21 -7.02 -11.71
C HIS A 307 -15.74 -6.25 -10.48
N ASP A 308 -16.15 -6.66 -9.27
CA ASP A 308 -15.72 -6.02 -8.02
C ASP A 308 -14.20 -6.00 -7.86
N MET A 309 -13.53 -7.07 -8.32
CA MET A 309 -12.08 -7.25 -8.18
C MET A 309 -11.26 -6.82 -9.39
N ARG A 310 -11.89 -6.27 -10.43
CA ARG A 310 -11.24 -5.97 -11.73
C ARG A 310 -9.96 -5.15 -11.57
N HIS A 311 -9.99 -4.09 -10.76
CA HIS A 311 -8.85 -3.21 -10.56
C HIS A 311 -7.71 -3.89 -9.81
N THR A 312 -8.02 -4.63 -8.74
CA THR A 312 -7.03 -5.40 -7.98
C THR A 312 -6.36 -6.49 -8.83
N ILE A 313 -7.14 -7.21 -9.65
CA ILE A 313 -6.63 -8.26 -10.55
C ILE A 313 -5.71 -7.65 -11.60
N GLU A 314 -6.10 -6.52 -12.20
CA GLU A 314 -5.29 -5.85 -13.21
C GLU A 314 -4.00 -5.26 -12.64
N VAL A 315 -4.04 -4.69 -11.43
CA VAL A 315 -2.82 -4.22 -10.74
C VAL A 315 -1.89 -5.40 -10.44
N LEU A 316 -2.42 -6.53 -9.97
CA LEU A 316 -1.61 -7.73 -9.78
C LEU A 316 -0.97 -8.16 -11.11
N ARG A 317 -1.75 -8.19 -12.19
CA ARG A 317 -1.28 -8.61 -13.52
C ARG A 317 -0.15 -7.72 -14.04
N GLU A 318 -0.32 -6.41 -13.97
CA GLU A 318 0.58 -5.44 -14.61
C GLU A 318 1.80 -5.07 -13.75
N HIS A 319 1.67 -5.11 -12.43
CA HIS A 319 2.69 -4.61 -11.49
C HIS A 319 3.12 -5.63 -10.43
N GLY A 320 2.35 -6.71 -10.23
CA GLY A 320 2.54 -7.62 -9.11
C GLY A 320 2.05 -7.05 -7.78
N ASN A 321 2.65 -7.53 -6.69
CA ASN A 321 2.41 -7.04 -5.34
C ASN A 321 3.46 -5.98 -4.99
N MET A 322 3.06 -4.70 -4.92
CA MET A 322 3.92 -3.58 -4.53
C MET A 322 3.80 -3.24 -3.03
N SER A 323 3.56 -4.27 -2.21
CA SER A 323 3.37 -4.16 -0.77
C SER A 323 2.37 -3.06 -0.39
N SER A 324 2.70 -2.15 0.53
CA SER A 324 1.79 -1.21 1.20
C SER A 324 1.03 -0.27 0.27
N GLY A 325 1.56 0.02 -0.92
CA GLY A 325 0.95 0.95 -1.88
C GLY A 325 0.00 0.32 -2.90
N SER A 326 -0.12 -1.01 -2.95
CA SER A 326 -0.76 -1.68 -4.10
C SER A 326 -2.25 -1.34 -4.28
N PHE A 327 -2.99 -1.18 -3.17
CA PHE A 327 -4.40 -0.79 -3.22
C PHE A 327 -4.60 0.64 -3.78
N LEU A 328 -3.60 1.51 -3.67
CA LEU A 328 -3.66 2.87 -4.24
C LEU A 328 -3.46 2.88 -5.75
N PHE A 329 -2.76 1.89 -6.32
CA PHE A 329 -2.78 1.66 -7.76
C PHE A 329 -4.16 1.22 -8.24
N SER A 330 -4.86 0.40 -7.45
CA SER A 330 -6.24 0.01 -7.76
C SER A 330 -7.18 1.21 -7.66
N TYR A 331 -6.96 2.09 -6.69
CA TYR A 331 -7.69 3.35 -6.54
C TYR A 331 -7.47 4.29 -7.73
N ALA A 332 -6.23 4.45 -8.19
CA ALA A 332 -5.93 5.24 -9.38
C ALA A 332 -6.69 4.71 -10.61
N ARG A 333 -6.69 3.39 -10.85
CA ARG A 333 -7.46 2.78 -11.95
C ARG A 333 -8.96 2.99 -11.83
N LEU A 334 -9.50 2.96 -10.60
CA LEU A 334 -10.91 3.26 -10.37
C LEU A 334 -11.26 4.70 -10.75
N LEU A 335 -10.39 5.67 -10.46
CA LEU A 335 -10.60 7.06 -10.86
C LEU A 335 -10.49 7.22 -12.38
N ASP A 336 -9.52 6.58 -13.01
CA ASP A 336 -9.31 6.62 -14.47
C ASP A 336 -10.48 5.98 -15.24
N GLU A 337 -11.16 4.99 -14.65
CA GLU A 337 -12.35 4.36 -15.24
C GLU A 337 -13.52 5.34 -15.37
N GLY A 338 -13.57 6.40 -14.56
CA GLY A 338 -14.57 7.48 -14.68
C GLY A 338 -16.02 7.06 -14.40
N GLN A 339 -16.24 5.92 -13.74
CA GLN A 339 -17.57 5.36 -13.48
C GLN A 339 -18.10 5.60 -12.07
N VAL A 340 -17.30 6.20 -11.19
CA VAL A 340 -17.72 6.50 -9.82
C VAL A 340 -18.77 7.60 -9.80
N ARG A 341 -19.82 7.41 -8.99
CA ARG A 341 -20.94 8.34 -8.84
C ARG A 341 -21.00 8.93 -7.44
N PRO A 342 -21.48 10.19 -7.28
CA PRO A 342 -21.79 10.73 -5.96
C PRO A 342 -22.76 9.81 -5.20
N GLY A 343 -22.46 9.55 -3.93
CA GLY A 343 -23.20 8.63 -3.07
C GLY A 343 -22.77 7.17 -3.16
N ASP A 344 -21.87 6.80 -4.07
CA ASP A 344 -21.30 5.46 -4.08
C ASP A 344 -20.50 5.20 -2.80
N TRP A 345 -20.59 3.97 -2.30
CA TRP A 345 -19.78 3.48 -1.20
C TRP A 345 -18.64 2.61 -1.70
N GLY A 346 -17.48 2.76 -1.08
CA GLY A 346 -16.31 1.93 -1.38
C GLY A 346 -15.61 1.42 -0.14
N VAL A 347 -14.93 0.29 -0.29
CA VAL A 347 -14.09 -0.31 0.74
C VAL A 347 -12.67 -0.42 0.22
N MET A 348 -11.72 0.13 0.98
CA MET A 348 -10.31 -0.23 0.87
C MET A 348 -10.01 -1.34 1.87
N MET A 349 -9.30 -2.38 1.44
CA MET A 349 -8.94 -3.52 2.28
C MET A 349 -7.49 -3.96 2.02
N THR A 350 -6.67 -3.99 3.07
CA THR A 350 -5.29 -4.47 2.98
C THR A 350 -5.00 -5.53 4.03
N MET A 351 -3.97 -6.35 3.79
CA MET A 351 -3.56 -7.42 4.68
C MET A 351 -2.05 -7.61 4.65
N GLY A 352 -1.45 -7.99 5.78
CA GLY A 352 0.01 -8.09 5.90
C GLY A 352 0.49 -8.73 7.21
N PRO A 353 1.80 -8.66 7.49
CA PRO A 353 2.47 -9.15 8.70
C PRO A 353 1.76 -8.86 10.03
N GLY A 354 1.99 -9.76 11.00
CA GLY A 354 1.13 -9.95 12.17
C GLY A 354 -0.13 -10.80 11.86
N SER A 355 -0.29 -11.18 10.58
CA SER A 355 -1.54 -11.55 9.93
C SER A 355 -2.67 -10.62 10.36
N SER A 356 -2.67 -9.42 9.81
CA SER A 356 -3.69 -8.42 10.10
C SER A 356 -4.43 -8.00 8.84
N ILE A 357 -5.68 -7.61 9.01
CA ILE A 357 -6.55 -7.04 7.98
C ILE A 357 -6.94 -5.64 8.42
N GLU A 358 -6.72 -4.67 7.53
CA GLU A 358 -7.07 -3.27 7.72
C GLU A 358 -8.10 -2.86 6.67
N THR A 359 -9.06 -2.03 7.07
CA THR A 359 -10.12 -1.58 6.18
C THR A 359 -10.47 -0.10 6.39
N ALA A 360 -10.90 0.55 5.31
CA ALA A 360 -11.46 1.89 5.32
C ALA A 360 -12.74 1.95 4.48
N LEU A 361 -13.76 2.60 5.01
CA LEU A 361 -15.03 2.89 4.34
C LEU A 361 -14.98 4.29 3.73
N LEU A 362 -15.35 4.38 2.46
CA LEU A 362 -15.36 5.60 1.66
C LEU A 362 -16.76 5.90 1.15
N CYS A 363 -17.07 7.19 0.99
CA CYS A 363 -18.33 7.68 0.43
C CYS A 363 -18.04 8.85 -0.52
N TRP A 364 -18.44 8.77 -1.78
CA TRP A 364 -18.18 9.82 -2.78
C TRP A 364 -19.10 11.03 -2.63
#